data_AF-A0A202E2U4-F1
#
_entry.id   AF-A0A202E2U4-F1
#
_cell.length_a   1.000
_cell.length_b   1.000
_cell.length_c   1.000
_cell.angle_alpha   90.00
_cell.angle_beta   90.00
_cell.angle_gamma   90.00
#
_symmetry.space_group_name_H-M   'P 1'
#
loop_
_entity.id
_entity.type
_entity.pdbx_description
1 polymer ?
#
loop_
_entity_poly.entity_id
_entity_poly.type
_entity_poly.pdbx_seq_one_letter_code
_entity_poly.pdbx_strand_id
1 'polypeptide(L)'
;QLAEQFQDVDLVICDVAALGILVAEKLAIPSVLIENFTWDWIYAGYVDTHPPFESHIQYLEDVRSQATYHIQTEPICQSRNCSLTVSPVSRTPRTSKAEIRTELGVDMERPVILISIGGIKGEVPHADRLKLLDSHTFLIAGSSESPPSSDNLIFLPQDSPFFHPDLIGAVDAVVCKAGYSTIAECYNAGVPMGYILRERFRESKPFGEYIPSAMPSVQIKNHDWESGAWIKQISELLALPHLTRETANGADQIADFINNLSESHQQ
;
A
#
# COMPACT_ATOMS: atom_id res chain seq x y z
N GLN A 1 -30.39 -5.48 -15.75
CA GLN A 1 -30.25 -6.56 -14.74
C GLN A 1 -29.47 -6.11 -13.50
N LEU A 2 -28.15 -5.83 -13.53
CA LEU A 2 -27.44 -5.42 -12.31
C LEU A 2 -27.86 -4.02 -11.82
N ALA A 3 -27.87 -3.02 -12.70
CA ALA A 3 -28.29 -1.65 -12.34
C ALA A 3 -29.72 -1.57 -11.75
N GLU A 4 -30.63 -2.43 -12.22
CA GLU A 4 -32.02 -2.50 -11.71
C GLU A 4 -32.11 -2.87 -10.22
N GLN A 5 -31.04 -3.40 -9.62
CA GLN A 5 -30.99 -3.73 -8.19
C GLN A 5 -30.64 -2.53 -7.31
N PHE A 6 -30.30 -1.37 -7.90
CA PHE A 6 -29.76 -0.20 -7.21
C PHE A 6 -30.58 1.08 -7.48
N GLN A 7 -31.91 0.98 -7.60
CA GLN A 7 -32.75 2.13 -7.95
C GLN A 7 -32.81 3.24 -6.88
N ASP A 8 -32.49 2.93 -5.62
CA ASP A 8 -32.45 3.88 -4.51
C ASP A 8 -31.01 4.35 -4.17
N VAL A 9 -30.10 4.31 -5.15
CA VAL A 9 -28.70 4.74 -4.99
C VAL A 9 -28.49 6.08 -5.68
N ASP A 10 -27.96 7.07 -4.96
CA ASP A 10 -27.72 8.43 -5.47
C ASP A 10 -26.27 8.65 -5.96
N LEU A 11 -25.34 7.77 -5.59
CA LEU A 11 -23.90 7.91 -5.88
C LEU A 11 -23.22 6.54 -5.91
N VAL A 12 -22.31 6.31 -6.87
CA VAL A 12 -21.44 5.13 -6.88
C VAL A 12 -20.00 5.53 -6.59
N ILE A 13 -19.36 4.84 -5.65
CA ILE A 13 -17.92 4.99 -5.36
C ILE A 13 -17.20 3.73 -5.84
N CYS A 14 -16.10 3.88 -6.58
CA CYS A 14 -15.38 2.76 -7.15
C CYS A 14 -13.85 2.94 -7.08
N ASP A 15 -13.16 1.88 -6.65
CA ASP A 15 -11.71 1.75 -6.70
C ASP A 15 -11.31 1.12 -8.04
N VAL A 16 -10.95 1.98 -9.01
CA VAL A 16 -10.59 1.63 -10.40
C VAL A 16 -11.53 0.63 -11.10
N ALA A 17 -12.76 0.46 -10.63
CA ALA A 17 -13.66 -0.62 -11.05
C ALA A 17 -14.62 -0.16 -12.15
N ALA A 18 -14.35 -0.59 -13.39
CA ALA A 18 -15.16 -0.27 -14.58
C ALA A 18 -16.67 -0.56 -14.41
N LEU A 19 -17.02 -1.65 -13.71
CA LEU A 19 -18.41 -2.04 -13.49
C LEU A 19 -19.19 -0.99 -12.68
N GLY A 20 -18.57 -0.36 -11.69
CA GLY A 20 -19.22 0.67 -10.87
C GLY A 20 -19.60 1.88 -11.72
N ILE A 21 -18.68 2.33 -12.57
CA ILE A 21 -18.90 3.46 -13.48
C ILE A 21 -20.04 3.16 -14.46
N LEU A 22 -20.04 1.96 -15.07
CA LEU A 22 -21.09 1.54 -15.99
C LEU A 22 -22.47 1.43 -15.33
N VAL A 23 -22.53 1.00 -14.07
CA VAL A 23 -23.79 0.97 -13.30
C VAL A 23 -24.29 2.40 -13.06
N ALA A 24 -23.40 3.31 -12.65
CA ALA A 24 -23.75 4.72 -12.42
C ALA A 24 -24.27 5.38 -13.71
N GLU A 25 -23.58 5.18 -14.82
CA GLU A 25 -24.00 5.71 -16.12
C GLU A 25 -25.34 5.14 -16.57
N LYS A 26 -25.58 3.84 -16.34
CA LYS A 26 -26.86 3.21 -16.67
C LYS A 26 -28.02 3.76 -15.84
N LEU A 27 -27.75 4.18 -14.61
CA LEU A 27 -28.72 4.77 -13.68
C LEU A 27 -28.81 6.29 -13.80
N ALA A 28 -27.94 6.92 -14.61
CA ALA A 28 -27.80 8.37 -14.74
C ALA A 28 -27.55 9.07 -13.39
N ILE A 29 -26.69 8.47 -12.55
CA ILE A 29 -26.25 9.00 -11.25
C ILE A 29 -24.74 9.26 -11.25
N PRO A 30 -24.23 10.17 -10.41
CA PRO A 30 -22.81 10.44 -10.33
C PRO A 30 -21.99 9.22 -9.89
N SER A 31 -20.74 9.15 -10.38
CA SER A 31 -19.73 8.21 -9.90
C SER A 31 -18.44 8.92 -9.46
N VAL A 32 -17.84 8.42 -8.39
CA VAL A 32 -16.54 8.84 -7.87
C VAL A 32 -15.55 7.69 -8.09
N LEU A 33 -14.60 7.92 -8.99
CA LEU A 33 -13.50 7.01 -9.25
C LEU A 33 -12.30 7.38 -8.38
N ILE A 34 -11.86 6.44 -7.55
CA ILE A 34 -10.65 6.57 -6.72
C ILE A 34 -9.56 5.75 -7.41
N GLU A 35 -8.41 6.38 -7.68
CA GLU A 35 -7.35 5.79 -8.50
C GLU A 35 -5.94 6.22 -8.04
N ASN A 36 -5.04 5.25 -7.80
CA ASN A 36 -3.59 5.51 -7.80
C ASN A 36 -2.97 5.13 -9.16
N PHE A 37 -3.60 4.20 -9.88
CA PHE A 37 -3.36 3.83 -11.28
C PHE A 37 -4.71 3.59 -11.96
N THR A 38 -4.71 3.30 -13.26
CA THR A 38 -5.90 2.85 -13.99
C THR A 38 -5.60 1.60 -14.81
N TRP A 39 -6.60 0.74 -15.06
CA TRP A 39 -6.38 -0.53 -15.75
C TRP A 39 -5.94 -0.35 -17.21
N ASP A 40 -6.42 0.68 -17.91
CA ASP A 40 -5.94 1.06 -19.25
C ASP A 40 -4.43 1.35 -19.21
N TRP A 41 -3.96 2.08 -18.18
CA TRP A 41 -2.54 2.34 -17.99
C TRP A 41 -1.76 1.07 -17.66
N ILE A 42 -2.24 0.21 -16.75
CA ILE A 42 -1.56 -1.06 -16.44
C ILE A 42 -1.42 -1.90 -17.72
N TYR A 43 -2.51 -2.14 -18.45
CA TYR A 43 -2.51 -2.98 -19.64
C TYR A 43 -1.68 -2.41 -20.79
N ALA A 44 -1.63 -1.08 -20.94
CA ALA A 44 -0.75 -0.44 -21.90
C ALA A 44 0.73 -0.80 -21.69
N GLY A 45 1.12 -1.32 -20.52
CA GLY A 45 2.52 -1.67 -20.20
C GLY A 45 2.91 -3.03 -20.75
N TYR A 46 1.93 -3.78 -21.24
CA TYR A 46 2.09 -5.16 -21.66
C TYR A 46 1.77 -5.36 -23.15
N VAL A 47 1.30 -4.35 -23.88
CA VAL A 47 0.85 -4.46 -25.29
C VAL A 47 1.89 -5.10 -26.19
N ASP A 48 3.16 -4.74 -26.06
CA ASP A 48 4.26 -5.31 -26.86
C ASP A 48 4.40 -6.83 -26.69
N THR A 49 4.04 -7.35 -25.51
CA THR A 49 4.12 -8.78 -25.16
C THR A 49 2.77 -9.49 -25.26
N HIS A 50 1.67 -8.74 -25.20
CA HIS A 50 0.29 -9.22 -25.18
C HIS A 50 -0.62 -8.29 -26.02
N PRO A 51 -0.51 -8.31 -27.36
CA PRO A 51 -1.27 -7.41 -28.25
C PRO A 51 -2.81 -7.41 -28.05
N PRO A 52 -3.48 -8.53 -27.67
CA PRO A 52 -4.91 -8.52 -27.40
C PRO A 52 -5.40 -7.55 -26.31
N PHE A 53 -4.49 -6.98 -25.50
CA PHE A 53 -4.85 -5.95 -24.53
C PHE A 53 -5.24 -4.62 -25.17
N GLU A 54 -4.88 -4.35 -26.42
CA GLU A 54 -5.19 -3.07 -27.08
C GLU A 54 -6.69 -2.74 -27.10
N SER A 55 -7.54 -3.73 -27.39
CA SER A 55 -9.00 -3.55 -27.33
C SER A 55 -9.53 -3.31 -25.91
N HIS A 56 -8.88 -3.91 -24.91
CA HIS A 56 -9.25 -3.74 -23.50
C HIS A 56 -8.82 -2.36 -22.97
N ILE A 57 -7.67 -1.85 -23.42
CA ILE A 57 -7.17 -0.52 -23.06
C ILE A 57 -8.17 0.54 -23.51
N GLN A 58 -8.57 0.51 -24.79
CA GLN A 58 -9.54 1.47 -25.31
C GLN A 58 -10.87 1.39 -24.54
N TYR A 59 -11.40 0.17 -24.36
CA TYR A 59 -12.63 -0.03 -23.60
C TYR A 59 -12.54 0.52 -22.17
N LEU A 60 -11.45 0.23 -21.46
CA LEU A 60 -11.26 0.68 -20.09
C LEU A 60 -11.05 2.19 -20.01
N GLU A 61 -10.37 2.80 -20.97
CA GLU A 61 -10.24 4.26 -21.05
C GLU A 61 -11.60 4.92 -21.30
N ASP A 62 -12.39 4.38 -22.23
CA ASP A 62 -13.74 4.88 -22.53
C ASP A 62 -14.64 4.80 -21.29
N VAL A 63 -14.61 3.67 -20.56
CA VAL A 63 -15.39 3.50 -19.32
C VAL A 63 -14.88 4.44 -18.24
N ARG A 64 -13.56 4.50 -18.01
CA ARG A 64 -12.96 5.39 -17.01
C ARG A 64 -13.37 6.85 -17.24
N SER A 65 -13.41 7.30 -18.49
CA SER A 65 -13.78 8.68 -18.85
C SER A 65 -15.23 9.06 -18.55
N GLN A 66 -16.10 8.07 -18.30
CA GLN A 66 -17.50 8.30 -17.92
C GLN A 66 -17.65 8.61 -16.43
N ALA A 67 -16.60 8.45 -15.62
CA ALA A 67 -16.68 8.79 -14.20
C ALA A 67 -16.93 10.30 -14.01
N THR A 68 -17.84 10.66 -13.11
CA THR A 68 -18.20 12.06 -12.85
C THR A 68 -17.10 12.81 -12.13
N TYR A 69 -16.50 12.16 -11.12
CA TYR A 69 -15.41 12.69 -10.33
C TYR A 69 -14.24 11.71 -10.33
N HIS A 70 -13.03 12.25 -10.48
CA HIS A 70 -11.79 11.49 -10.37
C HIS A 70 -11.03 11.96 -9.14
N ILE A 71 -10.67 11.03 -8.26
CA ILE A 71 -9.80 11.30 -7.11
C ILE A 71 -8.52 10.50 -7.28
N GLN A 72 -7.39 11.19 -7.39
CA GLN A 72 -6.07 10.56 -7.48
C GLN A 72 -5.44 10.43 -6.10
N THR A 73 -5.02 9.22 -5.72
CA THR A 73 -4.38 8.94 -4.45
C THR A 73 -2.88 8.75 -4.63
N GLU A 74 -2.07 9.48 -3.85
CA GLU A 74 -0.63 9.29 -3.89
C GLU A 74 -0.22 7.90 -3.36
N PRO A 75 0.84 7.25 -3.89
CA PRO A 75 1.62 7.59 -5.09
C PRO A 75 0.81 7.50 -6.40
N ILE A 76 0.78 8.60 -7.16
CA ILE A 76 0.09 8.68 -8.44
C ILE A 76 0.95 8.05 -9.54
N CYS A 77 0.44 7.00 -10.18
CA CYS A 77 1.16 6.29 -11.24
C CYS A 77 1.06 6.97 -12.60
N GLN A 78 -0.02 7.72 -12.83
CA GLN A 78 -0.19 8.56 -14.01
C GLN A 78 -1.02 9.79 -13.65
N SER A 79 -0.38 10.96 -13.64
CA SER A 79 -1.11 12.22 -13.43
C SER A 79 -2.06 12.47 -14.60
N ARG A 80 -3.32 12.75 -14.27
CA ARG A 80 -4.38 13.13 -15.20
C ARG A 80 -5.21 14.25 -14.58
N ASN A 81 -6.05 14.90 -15.39
CA ASN A 81 -7.03 15.84 -14.85
C ASN A 81 -7.94 15.10 -13.88
N CYS A 82 -8.04 15.63 -12.66
CA CYS A 82 -8.85 15.03 -11.60
C CYS A 82 -9.56 16.12 -10.80
N SER A 83 -10.58 15.69 -10.06
CA SER A 83 -11.37 16.53 -9.16
C SER A 83 -10.64 16.79 -7.85
N LEU A 84 -9.83 15.83 -7.39
CA LEU A 84 -9.05 15.93 -6.16
C LEU A 84 -7.79 15.07 -6.23
N THR A 85 -6.71 15.54 -5.63
CA THR A 85 -5.54 14.71 -5.28
C THR A 85 -5.46 14.61 -3.75
N VAL A 86 -5.24 13.40 -3.25
CA VAL A 86 -5.17 13.11 -1.81
C VAL A 86 -3.88 12.40 -1.43
N SER A 87 -3.53 12.49 -0.15
CA SER A 87 -2.44 11.73 0.46
C SER A 87 -2.66 10.23 0.31
N PRO A 88 -1.64 9.39 0.55
CA PRO A 88 -1.82 7.94 0.53
C PRO A 88 -2.95 7.48 1.45
N VAL A 89 -3.83 6.65 0.86
CA VAL A 89 -4.98 6.07 1.56
C VAL A 89 -4.53 4.82 2.29
N SER A 90 -4.56 4.87 3.62
CA SER A 90 -4.24 3.71 4.46
C SER A 90 -5.35 3.42 5.44
N ARG A 91 -5.36 2.19 5.97
CA ARG A 91 -6.24 1.82 7.08
C ARG A 91 -5.69 2.44 8.37
N THR A 92 -6.58 2.91 9.24
CA THR A 92 -6.19 3.50 10.52
C THR A 92 -5.76 2.42 11.52
N PRO A 93 -4.61 2.56 12.20
CA PRO A 93 -4.24 1.71 13.32
C PRO A 93 -5.31 1.71 14.42
N ARG A 94 -5.47 0.58 15.09
CA ARG A 94 -6.48 0.30 16.11
C ARG A 94 -5.86 0.02 17.47
N THR A 95 -4.62 -0.44 17.49
CA THR A 95 -3.90 -0.89 18.69
C THR A 95 -2.61 -0.11 18.84
N SER A 96 -2.24 0.25 20.07
CA SER A 96 -1.07 1.07 20.32
C SER A 96 0.25 0.28 20.17
N LYS A 97 1.35 1.00 19.90
CA LYS A 97 2.72 0.42 19.86
C LYS A 97 3.03 -0.40 21.11
N ALA A 98 2.69 0.10 22.30
CA ALA A 98 3.00 -0.56 23.57
C ALA A 98 2.22 -1.87 23.75
N GLU A 99 0.93 -1.88 23.38
CA GLU A 99 0.09 -3.08 23.44
C GLU A 99 0.60 -4.15 22.46
N ILE A 100 0.82 -3.79 21.19
CA ILE A 100 1.35 -4.72 20.18
C ILE A 100 2.69 -5.30 20.60
N ARG A 101 3.61 -4.45 21.12
CA ARG A 101 4.92 -4.93 21.59
C ARG A 101 4.80 -5.87 22.79
N THR A 102 3.87 -5.60 23.71
CA THR A 102 3.59 -6.46 24.86
C THR A 102 3.04 -7.82 24.42
N GLU A 103 2.06 -7.83 23.51
CA GLU A 103 1.45 -9.05 22.98
C GLU A 103 2.43 -9.92 22.19
N LEU A 104 3.37 -9.30 21.47
CA LEU A 104 4.44 -9.98 20.76
C LEU A 104 5.60 -10.42 21.68
N GLY A 105 5.61 -10.01 22.95
CA GLY A 105 6.68 -10.31 23.89
C GLY A 105 8.03 -9.68 23.49
N VAL A 106 8.01 -8.55 22.77
CA VAL A 106 9.23 -7.86 22.35
C VAL A 106 9.72 -6.89 23.40
N ASP A 107 11.03 -6.85 23.56
CA ASP A 107 11.73 -5.90 24.42
C ASP A 107 11.48 -4.46 23.92
N MET A 108 10.99 -3.60 24.82
CA MET A 108 10.62 -2.21 24.48
C MET A 108 11.83 -1.36 24.09
N GLU A 109 13.03 -1.71 24.56
CA GLU A 109 14.27 -0.98 24.32
C GLU A 109 15.00 -1.44 23.05
N ARG A 110 14.62 -2.59 22.49
CA ARG A 110 15.24 -3.10 21.25
C ARG A 110 14.58 -2.51 20.01
N PRO A 111 15.36 -2.14 18.99
CA PRO A 111 14.82 -1.82 17.68
C PRO A 111 14.06 -3.03 17.11
N VAL A 112 12.84 -2.78 16.66
CA VAL A 112 11.97 -3.79 16.03
C VAL A 112 11.85 -3.48 14.55
N ILE A 113 12.09 -4.47 13.69
CA ILE A 113 11.98 -4.35 12.23
C ILE A 113 10.89 -5.29 11.73
N LEU A 114 9.90 -4.75 11.01
CA LEU A 114 8.91 -5.57 10.32
C LEU A 114 9.41 -5.91 8.91
N ILE A 115 9.48 -7.20 8.58
CA ILE A 115 9.76 -7.70 7.25
C ILE A 115 8.45 -8.21 6.65
N SER A 116 7.92 -7.49 5.66
CA SER A 116 6.63 -7.77 5.00
C SER A 116 6.81 -7.97 3.49
N ILE A 117 6.93 -9.23 3.06
CA ILE A 117 7.21 -9.63 1.67
C ILE A 117 5.94 -10.26 1.07
N GLY A 118 4.85 -9.49 1.04
CA GLY A 118 3.49 -10.00 0.86
C GLY A 118 3.21 -11.04 -0.26
N GLY A 119 2.12 -11.78 -0.08
CA GLY A 119 1.26 -12.35 -1.14
C GLY A 119 1.68 -13.64 -1.83
N ILE A 120 2.94 -14.10 -1.74
CA ILE A 120 3.36 -15.39 -2.31
C ILE A 120 4.48 -15.92 -1.43
N LYS A 121 4.35 -17.16 -0.94
CA LYS A 121 5.32 -18.05 -0.25
C LYS A 121 6.79 -17.58 -0.33
N GLY A 122 7.08 -16.45 0.30
CA GLY A 122 8.29 -15.69 0.09
C GLY A 122 9.10 -15.84 1.34
N GLU A 123 9.97 -16.84 1.36
CA GLU A 123 10.96 -16.96 2.42
C GLU A 123 11.85 -15.71 2.39
N VAL A 124 12.19 -15.20 3.57
CA VAL A 124 13.21 -14.16 3.70
C VAL A 124 14.56 -14.82 3.41
N PRO A 125 15.25 -14.48 2.30
CA PRO A 125 16.51 -15.12 1.97
C PRO A 125 17.51 -14.86 3.08
N HIS A 126 18.17 -15.94 3.51
CA HIS A 126 19.17 -15.89 4.57
C HIS A 126 18.66 -15.34 5.91
N ALA A 127 17.41 -15.63 6.29
CA ALA A 127 16.83 -15.27 7.58
C ALA A 127 17.72 -15.65 8.78
N ASP A 128 18.48 -16.75 8.70
CA ASP A 128 19.42 -17.15 9.74
C ASP A 128 20.49 -16.10 10.05
N ARG A 129 20.87 -15.26 9.09
CA ARG A 129 21.84 -14.17 9.31
C ARG A 129 21.26 -13.05 10.17
N LEU A 130 19.93 -12.92 10.24
CA LEU A 130 19.26 -11.98 11.14
C LEU A 130 19.42 -12.40 12.61
N LYS A 131 19.61 -13.70 12.88
CA LYS A 131 19.89 -14.22 14.24
C LYS A 131 21.20 -13.69 14.82
N LEU A 132 22.11 -13.23 13.96
CA LEU A 132 23.39 -12.62 14.38
C LEU A 132 23.24 -11.18 14.87
N LEU A 133 22.06 -10.57 14.70
CA LEU A 133 21.72 -9.23 15.16
C LEU A 133 20.86 -9.34 16.43
N ASP A 134 21.42 -9.91 17.49
CA ASP A 134 20.74 -10.20 18.77
C ASP A 134 20.22 -8.97 19.53
N SER A 135 20.79 -7.80 19.23
CA SER A 135 20.35 -6.48 19.71
C SER A 135 19.09 -5.93 19.03
N HIS A 136 18.57 -6.62 18.01
CA HIS A 136 17.40 -6.20 17.22
C HIS A 136 16.35 -7.30 17.23
N THR A 137 15.08 -6.95 17.10
CA THR A 137 14.00 -7.93 16.90
C THR A 137 13.41 -7.82 15.50
N PHE A 138 13.18 -8.96 14.84
CA PHE A 138 12.58 -9.01 13.51
C PHE A 138 11.21 -9.68 13.56
N LEU A 139 10.19 -8.98 13.08
CA LEU A 139 8.86 -9.54 12.84
C LEU A 139 8.78 -9.95 11.36
N ILE A 140 8.57 -11.23 11.06
CA ILE A 140 8.52 -11.74 9.69
C ILE A 140 7.07 -12.10 9.35
N ALA A 141 6.41 -11.25 8.56
CA ALA A 141 5.00 -11.40 8.23
C ALA A 141 4.78 -12.29 6.99
N GLY A 142 3.78 -13.18 7.07
CA GLY A 142 3.35 -14.03 5.96
C GLY A 142 4.18 -15.31 5.77
N SER A 143 4.90 -15.75 6.81
CA SER A 143 5.64 -17.01 6.77
C SER A 143 4.68 -18.21 6.84
N SER A 144 4.83 -19.18 5.93
CA SER A 144 4.03 -20.43 5.94
C SER A 144 4.51 -21.45 6.96
N GLU A 145 5.75 -21.30 7.44
CA GLU A 145 6.35 -22.18 8.44
C GLU A 145 6.86 -21.34 9.60
N SER A 146 6.59 -21.80 10.82
CA SER A 146 7.22 -21.29 12.04
C SER A 146 8.46 -22.16 12.30
N PRO A 147 9.66 -21.81 11.78
CA PRO A 147 10.87 -22.45 12.26
C PRO A 147 10.99 -22.22 13.77
N PRO A 148 11.79 -23.04 14.50
CA PRO A 148 11.97 -22.85 15.94
C PRO A 148 12.32 -21.41 16.24
N SER A 149 11.52 -20.78 17.10
CA SER A 149 11.69 -19.39 17.53
C SER A 149 13.12 -19.18 18.02
N SER A 150 13.85 -18.27 17.37
CA SER A 150 15.04 -17.67 17.97
C SER A 150 14.61 -16.43 18.74
N ASP A 151 15.33 -16.11 19.81
CA ASP A 151 14.98 -15.01 20.73
C ASP A 151 14.72 -13.66 20.04
N ASN A 152 15.25 -13.45 18.84
CA ASN A 152 15.14 -12.21 18.09
C ASN A 152 14.35 -12.30 16.76
N LEU A 153 13.79 -13.46 16.39
CA LEU A 153 12.96 -13.63 15.19
C LEU A 153 11.55 -14.11 15.58
N ILE A 154 10.56 -13.30 15.26
CA ILE A 154 9.15 -13.61 15.49
C ILE A 154 8.47 -13.78 14.13
N PHE A 155 8.05 -15.01 13.83
CA PHE A 155 7.35 -15.32 12.59
C PHE A 155 5.84 -15.15 12.81
N LEU A 156 5.21 -14.29 12.00
CA LEU A 156 3.78 -14.06 12.01
C LEU A 156 3.15 -14.83 10.84
N PRO A 157 2.28 -15.81 11.12
CA PRO A 157 1.64 -16.59 10.07
C PRO A 157 0.69 -15.72 9.24
N GLN A 158 0.26 -16.22 8.08
CA GLN A 158 -0.62 -15.47 7.18
C GLN A 158 -1.97 -15.10 7.81
N ASP A 159 -2.48 -15.93 8.71
CA ASP A 159 -3.72 -15.75 9.47
C ASP A 159 -3.48 -15.12 10.86
N SER A 160 -2.32 -14.46 11.04
CA SER A 160 -1.99 -13.76 12.27
C SER A 160 -3.12 -12.78 12.67
N PRO A 161 -3.50 -12.71 13.96
CA PRO A 161 -4.53 -11.79 14.43
C PRO A 161 -4.06 -10.32 14.42
N PHE A 162 -2.75 -10.08 14.28
CA PHE A 162 -2.20 -8.74 14.30
C PHE A 162 -2.55 -7.98 13.03
N PHE A 163 -3.19 -6.84 13.20
CA PHE A 163 -3.56 -5.97 12.09
C PHE A 163 -2.31 -5.28 11.53
N HIS A 164 -2.10 -5.34 10.22
CA HIS A 164 -0.85 -4.87 9.60
C HIS A 164 -0.53 -3.38 9.87
N PRO A 165 -1.50 -2.43 9.85
CA PRO A 165 -1.25 -1.06 10.30
C PRO A 165 -0.76 -0.95 11.75
N ASP A 166 -1.24 -1.82 12.65
CA ASP A 166 -0.82 -1.83 14.06
C ASP A 166 0.61 -2.33 14.18
N LEU A 167 0.98 -3.35 13.40
CA LEU A 167 2.36 -3.83 13.30
C LEU A 167 3.30 -2.72 12.80
N ILE A 168 2.93 -2.02 11.73
CA ILE A 168 3.73 -0.88 11.22
C ILE A 168 3.88 0.18 12.30
N GLY A 169 2.80 0.56 12.99
CA GLY A 169 2.84 1.54 14.08
C GLY A 169 3.68 1.10 15.28
N ALA A 170 3.97 -0.20 15.43
CA ALA A 170 4.70 -0.76 16.54
C ALA A 170 6.21 -0.96 16.28
N VAL A 171 6.68 -0.80 15.04
CA VAL A 171 8.09 -1.04 14.67
C VAL A 171 8.88 0.26 14.48
N ASP A 172 10.20 0.13 14.40
CA ASP A 172 11.14 1.23 14.18
C ASP A 172 11.59 1.31 12.72
N ALA A 173 11.40 0.23 11.95
CA ALA A 173 11.55 0.25 10.50
C ALA A 173 10.73 -0.86 9.84
N VAL A 174 10.42 -0.69 8.55
CA VAL A 174 9.77 -1.71 7.71
C VAL A 174 10.70 -2.07 6.55
N VAL A 175 10.86 -3.36 6.27
CA VAL A 175 11.50 -3.89 5.04
C VAL A 175 10.45 -4.63 4.23
N CYS A 176 10.19 -4.21 3.00
CA CYS A 176 9.11 -4.78 2.21
C CYS A 176 9.31 -4.68 0.69
N LYS A 177 8.46 -5.41 -0.05
CA LYS A 177 8.26 -5.12 -1.48
C LYS A 177 7.40 -3.88 -1.63
N ALA A 178 7.78 -2.98 -2.53
CA ALA A 178 7.02 -1.77 -2.81
C ALA A 178 5.63 -2.14 -3.36
N GLY A 179 4.61 -1.94 -2.54
CA GLY A 179 3.20 -2.10 -2.88
C GLY A 179 2.38 -1.01 -2.20
N TYR A 180 1.31 -0.56 -2.86
CA TYR A 180 0.56 0.63 -2.47
C TYR A 180 0.15 0.63 -0.98
N SER A 181 -0.46 -0.45 -0.48
CA SER A 181 -0.94 -0.50 0.91
C SER A 181 0.19 -0.32 1.93
N THR A 182 1.34 -0.98 1.74
CA THR A 182 2.48 -0.85 2.66
C THR A 182 3.12 0.53 2.56
N ILE A 183 3.22 1.09 1.35
CA ILE A 183 3.69 2.47 1.13
C ILE A 183 2.78 3.45 1.88
N ALA A 184 1.46 3.32 1.72
CA ALA A 184 0.49 4.20 2.36
C ALA A 184 0.51 4.08 3.88
N GLU A 185 0.64 2.86 4.42
CA GLU A 185 0.69 2.64 5.87
C GLU A 185 2.01 3.15 6.47
N CYS A 186 3.16 2.92 5.82
CA CYS A 186 4.44 3.48 6.28
C CYS A 186 4.44 5.01 6.20
N TYR A 187 3.87 5.58 5.12
CA TYR A 187 3.72 7.02 4.95
C TYR A 187 2.94 7.62 6.12
N ASN A 188 1.73 7.10 6.41
CA ASN A 188 0.86 7.63 7.45
C ASN A 188 1.42 7.39 8.87
N ALA A 189 2.05 6.24 9.12
CA ALA A 189 2.69 5.95 10.40
C ALA A 189 4.01 6.73 10.60
N GLY A 190 4.58 7.28 9.53
CA GLY A 190 5.85 8.01 9.57
C GLY A 190 7.05 7.12 9.91
N VAL A 191 6.99 5.84 9.54
CA VAL A 191 8.03 4.85 9.84
C VAL A 191 8.99 4.71 8.65
N PRO A 192 10.33 4.69 8.88
CA PRO A 192 11.31 4.47 7.82
C PRO A 192 11.10 3.16 7.05
N MET A 193 11.31 3.22 5.72
CA MET A 193 11.01 2.11 4.81
C MET A 193 12.24 1.65 4.02
N GLY A 194 12.68 0.42 4.25
CA GLY A 194 13.51 -0.35 3.32
C GLY A 194 12.63 -0.98 2.24
N TYR A 195 12.84 -0.66 0.97
CA TYR A 195 11.91 -1.10 -0.09
C TYR A 195 12.59 -1.77 -1.27
N ILE A 196 11.91 -2.79 -1.81
CA ILE A 196 12.34 -3.57 -2.98
C ILE A 196 11.35 -3.33 -4.11
N LEU A 197 11.83 -2.79 -5.23
CA LEU A 197 10.99 -2.56 -6.42
C LEU A 197 10.73 -3.87 -7.19
N ARG A 198 9.54 -3.95 -7.80
CA ARG A 198 9.11 -5.11 -8.59
C ARG A 198 9.24 -4.78 -10.07
N GLU A 199 10.41 -5.00 -10.67
CA GLU A 199 10.77 -4.49 -12.00
C GLU A 199 9.73 -4.71 -13.12
N ARG A 200 8.91 -5.78 -13.04
CA ARG A 200 7.87 -6.10 -14.02
C ARG A 200 6.51 -5.42 -13.80
N PHE A 201 6.35 -4.72 -12.69
CA PHE A 201 5.13 -3.99 -12.34
C PHE A 201 5.27 -2.58 -12.87
N ARG A 202 4.28 -2.13 -13.66
CA ARG A 202 4.30 -0.79 -14.27
C ARG A 202 4.40 0.31 -13.22
N GLU A 203 3.77 0.10 -12.06
CA GLU A 203 3.79 0.99 -10.88
C GLU A 203 5.16 1.12 -10.21
N SER A 204 6.12 0.23 -10.48
CA SER A 204 7.41 0.27 -9.79
C SER A 204 8.20 1.54 -10.05
N LYS A 205 8.09 2.12 -11.25
CA LYS A 205 8.74 3.40 -11.55
C LYS A 205 8.16 4.54 -10.70
N PRO A 206 6.85 4.85 -10.75
CA PRO A 206 6.29 5.91 -9.92
C PRO A 206 6.47 5.65 -8.42
N PHE A 207 6.41 4.40 -7.96
CA PHE A 207 6.72 4.09 -6.55
C PHE A 207 8.18 4.38 -6.20
N GLY A 208 9.12 4.02 -7.08
CA GLY A 208 10.55 4.28 -6.89
C GLY A 208 10.91 5.77 -6.89
N GLU A 209 10.12 6.61 -7.56
CA GLU A 209 10.23 8.07 -7.52
C GLU A 209 9.56 8.65 -6.26
N TYR A 210 8.38 8.16 -5.91
CA TYR A 210 7.60 8.67 -4.79
C TYR A 210 8.23 8.38 -3.43
N ILE A 211 8.57 7.11 -3.14
CA ILE A 211 9.02 6.67 -1.81
C ILE A 211 10.15 7.55 -1.26
N PRO A 212 11.30 7.75 -1.96
CA PRO A 212 12.39 8.57 -1.43
C PRO A 212 12.08 10.06 -1.35
N SER A 213 11.09 10.55 -2.10
CA SER A 213 10.64 11.95 -2.05
C SER A 213 9.66 12.22 -0.90
N ALA A 214 8.90 11.20 -0.47
CA ALA A 214 7.78 11.34 0.44
C ALA A 214 8.08 10.82 1.86
N MET A 215 9.04 9.91 2.02
CA MET A 215 9.38 9.33 3.31
C MET A 215 10.86 8.91 3.44
N PRO A 216 11.41 8.88 4.67
CA PRO A 216 12.73 8.35 4.93
C PRO A 216 12.79 6.89 4.52
N SER A 217 13.70 6.56 3.61
CA SER A 217 13.73 5.25 2.99
C SER A 217 15.12 4.86 2.50
N VAL A 218 15.32 3.54 2.36
CA VAL A 218 16.50 2.94 1.76
C VAL A 218 16.04 1.98 0.66
N GLN A 219 16.53 2.17 -0.56
CA GLN A 219 16.23 1.25 -1.64
C GLN A 219 17.11 -0.01 -1.54
N ILE A 220 16.47 -1.17 -1.40
CA ILE A 220 17.13 -2.47 -1.40
C ILE A 220 17.02 -3.06 -2.82
N LYS A 221 18.17 -3.27 -3.46
CA LYS A 221 18.22 -3.88 -4.80
C LYS A 221 17.85 -5.36 -4.71
N ASN A 222 17.21 -5.90 -5.76
CA ASN A 222 16.81 -7.32 -5.80
C ASN A 222 18.00 -8.27 -5.53
N HIS A 223 19.17 -8.01 -6.10
CA HIS A 223 20.35 -8.85 -5.84
C HIS A 223 20.86 -8.76 -4.39
N ASP A 224 20.71 -7.61 -3.72
CA ASP A 224 21.09 -7.45 -2.32
C ASP A 224 20.10 -8.17 -1.40
N TRP A 225 18.81 -8.15 -1.76
CA TRP A 225 17.76 -8.94 -1.12
C TRP A 225 18.06 -10.44 -1.20
N GLU A 226 18.26 -10.94 -2.43
CA GLU A 226 18.51 -12.36 -2.70
C GLU A 226 19.78 -12.90 -2.03
N SER A 227 20.85 -12.11 -1.98
CA SER A 227 22.12 -12.50 -1.35
C SER A 227 22.20 -12.25 0.17
N GLY A 228 21.18 -11.60 0.75
CA GLY A 228 21.21 -11.15 2.15
C GLY A 228 22.22 -10.03 2.41
N ALA A 229 22.74 -9.36 1.39
CA ALA A 229 23.62 -8.20 1.54
C ALA A 229 22.88 -6.99 2.14
N TRP A 230 21.56 -6.92 1.92
CA TRP A 230 20.67 -5.89 2.47
C TRP A 230 20.72 -5.77 4.00
N ILE A 231 21.04 -6.86 4.72
CA ILE A 231 21.14 -6.87 6.19
C ILE A 231 22.13 -5.82 6.69
N LYS A 232 23.16 -5.48 5.90
CA LYS A 232 24.14 -4.44 6.23
C LYS A 232 23.56 -3.02 6.22
N GLN A 233 22.40 -2.83 5.58
CA GLN A 233 21.70 -1.56 5.47
C GLN A 233 20.75 -1.32 6.64
N ILE A 234 20.55 -2.28 7.55
CA ILE A 234 19.65 -2.14 8.70
C ILE A 234 20.08 -0.97 9.60
N SER A 235 21.38 -0.79 9.84
CA SER A 235 21.86 0.32 10.68
C SER A 235 21.62 1.69 10.04
N GLU A 236 21.71 1.77 8.70
CA GLU A 236 21.37 2.98 7.95
C GLU A 236 19.86 3.24 8.03
N LEU A 237 19.04 2.21 7.81
CA LEU A 237 17.59 2.30 7.86
C LEU A 237 17.08 2.75 9.24
N LEU A 238 17.63 2.21 10.32
CA LEU A 238 17.27 2.58 11.69
C LEU A 238 17.79 3.96 12.12
N ALA A 239 18.79 4.51 11.42
CA ALA A 239 19.28 5.85 11.67
C ALA A 239 18.40 6.94 11.01
N LEU A 240 17.48 6.55 10.14
CA LEU A 240 16.55 7.47 9.50
C LEU A 240 15.51 7.99 10.49
N PRO A 241 15.07 9.25 10.35
CA PRO A 241 14.11 9.84 11.27
C PRO A 241 12.71 9.23 11.09
N HIS A 242 11.96 9.11 12.17
CA HIS A 242 10.50 8.98 12.10
C HIS A 242 9.88 10.34 11.80
N LEU A 243 8.79 10.35 11.04
CA LEU A 243 8.05 11.57 10.72
C LEU A 243 6.73 11.63 11.48
N THR A 244 6.34 12.83 11.93
CA THR A 244 4.97 13.09 12.36
C THR A 244 4.21 13.67 11.18
N ARG A 245 3.08 13.05 10.81
CA ARG A 245 2.24 13.52 9.72
C ARG A 245 1.16 14.47 10.25
N GLU A 246 1.17 15.69 9.73
CA GLU A 246 0.11 16.68 10.00
C GLU A 246 -1.00 16.63 8.94
N THR A 247 -0.72 16.04 7.78
CA THR A 247 -1.69 15.82 6.72
C THR A 247 -2.68 14.73 7.10
N ALA A 248 -3.98 14.99 6.89
CA ALA A 248 -5.02 13.99 7.06
C ALA A 248 -4.78 12.78 6.14
N ASN A 249 -5.27 11.60 6.56
CA ASN A 249 -5.24 10.41 5.73
C ASN A 249 -6.04 10.65 4.46
N GLY A 250 -5.58 10.13 3.32
CA GLY A 250 -6.31 10.27 2.06
C GLY A 250 -7.76 9.75 2.14
N ALA A 251 -8.02 8.75 2.98
CA ALA A 251 -9.36 8.24 3.24
C ALA A 251 -10.30 9.34 3.79
N ASP A 252 -9.79 10.15 4.73
CA ASP A 252 -10.55 11.24 5.35
C ASP A 252 -10.77 12.38 4.33
N GLN A 253 -9.75 12.70 3.55
CA GLN A 253 -9.85 13.70 2.47
C GLN A 253 -10.90 13.31 1.40
N ILE A 254 -10.96 12.02 1.05
CA ILE A 254 -11.98 11.46 0.15
C ILE A 254 -13.37 11.56 0.79
N ALA A 255 -13.51 11.18 2.07
CA ALA A 255 -14.78 11.23 2.78
C ALA A 255 -15.32 12.65 2.85
N ASP A 256 -14.47 13.63 3.16
CA ASP A 256 -14.83 15.05 3.19
C ASP A 256 -15.31 15.53 1.82
N PHE A 257 -14.63 15.16 0.74
CA PHE A 257 -15.05 15.47 -0.63
C PHE A 257 -16.44 14.91 -0.93
N ILE A 258 -16.69 13.64 -0.61
CA ILE A 258 -17.97 12.97 -0.87
C ILE A 258 -19.10 13.60 -0.04
N ASN A 259 -18.86 13.95 1.22
CA ASN A 259 -19.85 14.61 2.06
C ASN A 259 -20.29 15.96 1.47
N ASN A 260 -19.34 16.74 0.96
CA ASN A 260 -19.62 18.04 0.34
C ASN A 260 -20.42 17.92 -0.98
N LEU A 261 -20.29 16.80 -1.70
CA LEU A 261 -21.13 16.54 -2.88
C LEU A 261 -22.59 16.37 -2.48
N SER A 262 -22.86 15.59 -1.43
CA SER A 262 -24.21 15.29 -0.95
C SER A 262 -24.95 16.55 -0.46
N GLU A 263 -24.26 17.46 0.21
CA GLU A 263 -24.85 18.74 0.66
C GLU A 263 -25.24 19.65 -0.51
N SER A 264 -24.45 19.63 -1.58
CA SER A 264 -24.69 20.45 -2.77
C SER A 264 -25.89 19.98 -3.60
N HIS A 265 -26.32 18.72 -3.45
CA HIS A 265 -27.48 18.15 -4.16
C HIS A 265 -28.80 18.32 -3.38
N GLN A 266 -28.76 18.83 -2.15
CA GLN A 266 -29.94 19.09 -1.31
C GLN A 266 -30.41 20.56 -1.34
N GLN A 267 -29.70 21.45 -2.04
CA GLN A 267 -30.07 22.86 -2.26
C GLN A 267 -30.57 23.08 -3.69
#